data_AF-A0A7X1ZKP5-F1
#
_entry.id   AF-A0A7X1ZKP5-F1
#
_cell.length_a   1.000
_cell.length_b   1.000
_cell.length_c   1.000
_cell.angle_alpha   90.00
_cell.angle_beta   90.00
_cell.angle_gamma   90.00
#
_symmetry.space_group_name_H-M   'P 1'
#
loop_
_entity.id
_entity.type
_entity.pdbx_description
1 polymer ?
#
loop_
_entity_poly.entity_id
_entity_poly.type
_entity_poly.pdbx_seq_one_letter_code
_entity_poly.pdbx_strand_id
1 'polypeptide(L)'
;MQRNYMRSNRVVVAMSGGVDSSVAAALLKEDGYEVIGITMQIWPSDETATRADIFNSCCSLKAAEDARRVAQKLEIPHYMINFREVFAGQVITNFCQEYTKGRTPNPCIRCNQYIKFGALLKKAISLDARFVASGHYARIEFDKTRRRYLLKKGYDLKKDQSYVLYM
;
A
#
# COMPACT_ATOMS: atom_id res chain seq x y z
N MET A 1 -7.66 29.91 4.61
CA MET A 1 -8.73 28.88 4.56
C MET A 1 -8.47 27.78 3.53
N GLN A 2 -8.08 28.09 2.29
CA GLN A 2 -7.84 27.12 1.21
C GLN A 2 -6.75 26.06 1.52
N ARG A 3 -5.61 26.44 2.12
CA ARG A 3 -4.55 25.50 2.53
C ARG A 3 -4.99 24.48 3.60
N ASN A 4 -5.90 24.85 4.50
CA ASN A 4 -6.40 23.94 5.54
C ASN A 4 -7.46 22.97 4.99
N TYR A 5 -8.26 23.41 4.00
CA TYR A 5 -9.20 22.56 3.27
C TYR A 5 -8.48 21.57 2.33
N MET A 6 -7.38 22.00 1.68
CA MET A 6 -6.53 21.12 0.88
C MET A 6 -5.86 20.04 1.76
N ARG A 7 -5.32 20.43 2.93
CA ARG A 7 -4.80 19.48 3.95
C ARG A 7 -5.85 18.49 4.43
N SER A 8 -7.12 18.89 4.53
CA SER A 8 -8.18 17.98 4.98
C SER A 8 -8.58 16.91 3.97
N ASN A 9 -8.19 17.05 2.70
CA ASN A 9 -8.55 16.14 1.61
C ASN A 9 -7.32 15.50 0.93
N ARG A 10 -6.16 15.54 1.58
CA ARG A 10 -4.95 14.90 1.05
C ARG A 10 -4.94 13.41 1.34
N VAL A 11 -4.69 12.64 0.28
CA VAL A 11 -4.67 11.16 0.26
C VAL A 11 -3.29 10.70 -0.22
N VAL A 12 -2.69 9.76 0.50
CA VAL A 12 -1.56 8.97 0.00
C VAL A 12 -2.07 7.63 -0.53
N VAL A 13 -1.79 7.31 -1.79
CA VAL A 13 -2.16 6.04 -2.41
C VAL A 13 -0.94 5.13 -2.50
N ALA A 14 -1.03 3.93 -1.94
CA ALA A 14 -0.05 2.87 -2.17
C ALA A 14 -0.15 2.36 -3.61
N MET A 15 0.78 2.77 -4.47
CA MET A 15 0.81 2.40 -5.90
C MET A 15 1.85 1.30 -6.14
N SER A 16 1.37 0.09 -6.41
CA SER A 16 2.21 -1.09 -6.68
C SER A 16 2.52 -1.31 -8.16
N GLY A 17 2.05 -0.43 -9.05
CA GLY A 17 2.09 -0.63 -10.50
C GLY A 17 0.96 -1.51 -11.04
N GLY A 18 0.13 -2.06 -10.15
CA GLY A 18 -1.05 -2.84 -10.52
C GLY A 18 -2.25 -1.96 -10.89
N VAL A 19 -3.20 -2.55 -11.61
CA VAL A 19 -4.44 -1.90 -12.07
C VAL A 19 -5.27 -1.40 -10.88
N ASP A 20 -5.45 -2.20 -9.83
CA ASP A 20 -6.31 -1.83 -8.70
C ASP A 20 -5.85 -0.54 -8.01
N SER A 21 -4.54 -0.41 -7.76
CA SER A 21 -3.98 0.81 -7.16
C SER A 21 -4.02 2.01 -8.10
N SER A 22 -3.93 1.77 -9.41
CA SER A 22 -3.98 2.79 -10.44
C SER A 22 -5.39 3.38 -10.55
N VAL A 23 -6.40 2.52 -10.60
CA VAL A 23 -7.81 2.91 -10.63
C VAL A 23 -8.21 3.58 -9.32
N ALA A 24 -7.75 3.09 -8.17
CA ALA A 24 -8.00 3.74 -6.89
C ALA A 24 -7.46 5.19 -6.86
N ALA A 25 -6.26 5.43 -7.38
CA ALA A 25 -5.70 6.77 -7.49
C ALA A 25 -6.51 7.66 -8.45
N ALA A 26 -6.93 7.11 -9.59
CA ALA A 26 -7.73 7.83 -10.58
C ALA A 26 -9.10 8.26 -10.01
N LEU A 27 -9.81 7.34 -9.34
CA LEU A 27 -11.11 7.62 -8.72
C LEU A 27 -11.00 8.69 -7.63
N LEU A 28 -9.98 8.64 -6.78
CA LEU A 28 -9.77 9.65 -5.74
C LEU A 28 -9.43 11.03 -6.34
N LYS A 29 -8.69 11.05 -7.45
CA LYS A 29 -8.40 12.29 -8.19
C LYS A 29 -9.67 12.87 -8.82
N GLU A 30 -10.50 12.02 -9.43
CA GLU A 30 -11.81 12.38 -10.00
C GLU A 30 -12.77 12.93 -8.94
N ASP A 31 -12.76 12.34 -7.73
CA ASP A 31 -13.51 12.81 -6.56
C ASP A 31 -12.95 14.11 -5.94
N GLY A 32 -11.88 14.68 -6.51
CA GLY A 32 -11.31 15.97 -6.11
C GLY A 32 -10.34 15.94 -4.92
N TYR A 33 -9.82 14.76 -4.54
CA TYR A 33 -8.79 14.65 -3.51
C TYR A 33 -7.43 15.14 -4.02
N GLU A 34 -6.61 15.66 -3.10
CA GLU A 34 -5.19 15.90 -3.37
C GLU A 34 -4.44 14.56 -3.22
N VAL A 35 -4.21 13.89 -4.34
CA VAL A 35 -3.64 12.55 -4.38
C VAL A 35 -2.12 12.61 -4.51
N ILE A 36 -1.42 11.86 -3.65
CA ILE A 36 0.03 11.58 -3.75
C ILE A 36 0.22 10.07 -3.90
N GLY A 37 0.85 9.64 -4.99
CA GLY A 37 1.22 8.24 -5.20
C GLY A 37 2.52 7.88 -4.47
N ILE A 38 2.56 6.72 -3.82
CA ILE A 38 3.78 6.19 -3.22
C ILE A 38 3.99 4.74 -3.63
N THR A 39 5.15 4.46 -4.22
CA THR A 39 5.63 3.09 -4.44
C THR A 39 6.59 2.70 -3.32
N MET A 40 6.34 1.56 -2.70
CA MET A 40 7.13 1.04 -1.59
C MET A 40 8.21 0.09 -2.10
N GLN A 41 9.47 0.47 -1.92
CA GLN A 41 10.60 -0.39 -2.24
C GLN A 41 10.91 -1.28 -1.03
N ILE A 42 10.57 -2.56 -1.14
CA ILE A 42 10.71 -3.56 -0.06
C ILE A 42 11.67 -4.70 -0.41
N TRP A 43 12.05 -4.83 -1.69
CA TRP A 43 12.99 -5.85 -2.17
C TRP A 43 14.37 -5.23 -2.47
N PRO A 44 15.47 -5.99 -2.29
CA PRO A 44 16.81 -5.56 -2.66
C PRO A 44 16.92 -5.33 -4.18
N SER A 45 17.73 -4.35 -4.58
CA SER A 45 17.96 -3.96 -5.98
C SER A 45 19.36 -4.32 -6.49
N ASP A 46 20.22 -4.92 -5.67
CA ASP A 46 21.67 -4.89 -5.91
C ASP A 46 22.28 -6.24 -6.33
N GLU A 47 23.46 -6.12 -6.94
CA GLU A 47 24.21 -7.00 -7.85
C GLU A 47 24.53 -8.43 -7.37
N THR A 48 24.26 -8.78 -6.12
CA THR A 48 24.42 -10.15 -5.59
C THR A 48 23.17 -11.02 -5.80
N ALA A 49 22.18 -10.48 -6.52
CA ALA A 49 20.93 -11.14 -6.87
C ALA A 49 21.20 -12.45 -7.65
N THR A 50 20.69 -13.58 -7.13
CA THR A 50 20.64 -14.82 -7.90
C THR A 50 19.72 -14.64 -9.12
N ARG A 51 19.77 -15.53 -10.12
CA ARG A 51 18.88 -15.43 -11.31
C ARG A 51 17.39 -15.33 -10.94
N ALA A 52 16.97 -15.88 -9.81
CA ALA A 52 15.60 -15.76 -9.28
C ALA A 52 15.32 -14.36 -8.70
N ASP A 53 16.28 -13.76 -8.03
CA ASP A 53 16.20 -12.40 -7.47
C ASP A 53 16.17 -11.35 -8.60
N ILE A 54 16.90 -11.57 -9.69
CA ILE A 54 16.89 -10.70 -10.88
C ILE A 54 15.51 -10.73 -11.56
N PHE A 55 14.85 -11.89 -11.63
CA PHE A 55 13.52 -12.01 -12.23
C PHE A 55 12.46 -11.25 -11.41
N ASN A 56 12.54 -11.31 -10.07
CA ASN A 56 11.67 -10.55 -9.18
C ASN A 56 12.03 -9.06 -9.10
N SER A 57 13.32 -8.70 -9.18
CA SER A 57 13.81 -7.32 -9.24
C SER A 57 13.36 -6.63 -10.53
N CYS A 58 13.43 -7.32 -11.67
CA CYS A 58 12.90 -6.84 -12.96
C CYS A 58 11.39 -6.55 -12.88
N CYS A 59 10.62 -7.43 -12.23
CA CYS A 59 9.21 -7.18 -11.95
C CYS A 59 9.00 -5.98 -11.01
N SER A 60 9.87 -5.76 -10.02
CA SER A 60 9.76 -4.64 -9.07
C SER A 60 10.09 -3.28 -9.71
N LEU A 61 11.10 -3.21 -10.58
CA LEU A 61 11.46 -2.00 -11.33
C LEU A 61 10.40 -1.67 -12.36
N LYS A 62 9.93 -2.68 -13.11
CA LYS A 62 8.83 -2.50 -14.07
C LYS A 62 7.55 -2.03 -13.37
N ALA A 63 7.21 -2.62 -12.24
CA ALA A 63 6.04 -2.22 -11.45
C ALA A 63 6.16 -0.78 -10.91
N ALA A 64 7.34 -0.37 -10.47
CA ALA A 64 7.60 1.01 -10.07
C ALA A 64 7.48 1.99 -11.24
N GLU A 65 8.00 1.61 -12.41
CA GLU A 65 7.91 2.39 -13.63
C GLU A 65 6.46 2.49 -14.15
N ASP A 66 5.68 1.41 -14.06
CA ASP A 66 4.25 1.42 -14.39
C ASP A 66 3.47 2.32 -13.43
N ALA A 67 3.77 2.29 -12.12
CA ALA A 67 3.19 3.22 -11.15
C ALA A 67 3.53 4.68 -11.48
N ARG A 68 4.79 4.96 -11.85
CA ARG A 68 5.26 6.29 -12.25
C ARG A 68 4.53 6.78 -13.50
N ARG A 69 4.37 5.92 -14.52
CA ARG A 69 3.66 6.26 -15.77
C ARG A 69 2.18 6.56 -15.51
N VAL A 70 1.52 5.77 -14.67
CA VAL A 70 0.12 6.04 -14.27
C VAL A 70 0.04 7.37 -13.54
N ALA A 71 0.90 7.62 -12.56
CA ALA A 71 0.91 8.88 -11.83
C ALA A 71 1.14 10.10 -12.74
N GLN A 72 2.02 9.97 -13.75
CA GLN A 72 2.23 11.00 -14.76
C GLN A 72 0.96 11.25 -15.58
N LYS A 73 0.25 10.21 -16.02
CA LYS A 73 -1.01 10.34 -16.76
C LYS A 73 -2.13 10.97 -15.92
N LEU A 74 -2.14 10.72 -14.60
CA LEU A 74 -3.10 11.29 -13.66
C LEU A 74 -2.70 12.69 -13.16
N GLU A 75 -1.52 13.17 -13.54
CA GLU A 75 -0.94 14.44 -13.08
C GLU A 75 -0.93 14.54 -11.53
N ILE A 76 -0.45 13.48 -10.89
CA ILE A 76 -0.27 13.41 -9.43
C ILE A 76 1.21 13.28 -9.06
N PRO A 77 1.67 13.86 -7.95
CA PRO A 77 3.00 13.61 -7.42
C PRO A 77 3.20 12.12 -7.11
N HIS A 78 4.36 11.57 -7.44
CA HIS A 78 4.72 10.18 -7.16
C HIS A 78 6.11 10.08 -6.54
N TYR A 79 6.22 9.28 -5.49
CA TYR A 79 7.49 9.06 -4.78
C TYR A 79 7.76 7.56 -4.62
N MET A 80 9.05 7.20 -4.72
CA MET A 80 9.53 5.89 -4.29
C MET A 80 10.11 5.99 -2.89
N ILE A 81 9.68 5.10 -1.98
CA ILE A 81 10.11 5.14 -0.58
C ILE A 81 10.63 3.78 -0.17
N ASN A 82 11.83 3.76 0.40
CA ASN A 82 12.48 2.56 0.89
C ASN A 82 11.89 2.15 2.25
N PHE A 83 11.33 0.94 2.29
CA PHE A 83 10.85 0.29 3.51
C PHE A 83 11.51 -1.09 3.71
N ARG A 84 12.67 -1.33 3.10
CA ARG A 84 13.40 -2.62 3.14
C ARG A 84 13.70 -3.07 4.56
N GLU A 85 14.25 -2.19 5.40
CA GLU A 85 14.63 -2.56 6.77
C GLU A 85 13.41 -2.97 7.60
N VAL A 86 12.32 -2.20 7.51
CA VAL A 86 11.07 -2.51 8.21
C VAL A 86 10.46 -3.81 7.67
N PHE A 87 10.48 -4.02 6.35
CA PHE A 87 9.98 -5.25 5.74
C PHE A 87 10.81 -6.48 6.16
N ALA A 88 12.13 -6.37 6.12
CA ALA A 88 13.04 -7.43 6.56
C ALA A 88 12.78 -7.80 8.03
N GLY A 89 12.78 -6.81 8.93
CA GLY A 89 12.64 -7.05 10.37
C GLY A 89 11.24 -7.47 10.82
N GLN A 90 10.18 -6.94 10.21
CA GLN A 90 8.81 -7.18 10.67
C GLN A 90 8.07 -8.29 9.90
N VAL A 91 8.44 -8.52 8.63
CA VAL A 91 7.75 -9.48 7.77
C VAL A 91 8.63 -10.70 7.51
N ILE A 92 9.85 -10.51 7.00
CA ILE A 92 10.73 -11.63 6.65
C ILE A 92 11.24 -12.38 7.89
N THR A 93 11.68 -11.66 8.92
CA THR A 93 12.10 -12.30 10.18
C THR A 93 10.98 -13.14 10.79
N ASN A 94 9.74 -12.62 10.84
CA ASN A 94 8.60 -13.40 11.34
C ASN A 94 8.30 -14.61 10.46
N PHE A 95 8.33 -14.43 9.13
CA PHE A 95 8.12 -15.52 8.17
C PHE A 95 9.10 -16.67 8.41
N CYS A 96 10.41 -16.38 8.44
CA CYS A 96 11.43 -17.39 8.69
C CYS A 96 11.26 -18.07 10.06
N GLN A 97 11.01 -17.30 11.13
CA GLN A 97 10.84 -17.83 12.47
C GLN A 97 9.61 -18.73 12.64
N GLU A 98 8.51 -18.46 11.94
CA GLU A 98 7.33 -19.34 12.03
C GLU A 98 7.57 -20.64 11.26
N TYR A 99 8.30 -20.60 10.13
CA TYR A 99 8.72 -21.82 9.44
C TYR A 99 9.68 -22.68 10.27
N THR A 100 10.63 -22.10 11.00
CA THR A 100 11.50 -22.89 11.91
C THR A 100 10.72 -23.57 13.04
N LYS A 101 9.51 -23.09 13.34
CA LYS A 101 8.57 -23.70 14.31
C LYS A 101 7.60 -24.70 13.67
N GLY A 102 7.76 -25.02 12.39
CA GLY A 102 6.86 -25.93 11.66
C GLY A 102 5.47 -25.36 11.38
N ARG A 103 5.31 -24.03 11.37
CA ARG A 103 4.05 -23.35 11.08
C ARG A 103 4.07 -22.78 9.66
N THR A 104 2.88 -22.53 9.12
CA THR A 104 2.69 -21.87 7.82
C THR A 104 2.23 -20.42 8.03
N PRO A 105 3.16 -19.44 8.10
CA PRO A 105 2.79 -18.03 8.28
C PRO A 105 2.19 -17.42 7.02
N ASN A 106 1.40 -16.35 7.20
CA ASN A 106 0.94 -15.52 6.09
C ASN A 106 1.65 -14.14 6.13
N PRO A 107 2.64 -13.90 5.25
CA PRO A 107 3.41 -12.66 5.25
C PRO A 107 2.59 -11.45 4.76
N CYS A 108 1.51 -11.65 4.00
CA CYS A 108 0.68 -10.57 3.48
C CYS A 108 -0.07 -9.84 4.60
N ILE A 109 -0.55 -10.59 5.59
CA ILE A 109 -1.17 -10.09 6.83
C ILE A 109 -0.18 -9.18 7.58
N ARG A 110 1.06 -9.65 7.78
CA ARG A 110 2.13 -8.88 8.45
C ARG A 110 2.56 -7.65 7.64
N CYS A 111 2.64 -7.78 6.31
CA CYS A 111 2.95 -6.67 5.41
C CYS A 111 1.88 -5.57 5.49
N ASN A 112 0.59 -5.93 5.51
CA ASN A 112 -0.47 -4.95 5.70
C ASN A 112 -0.36 -4.27 7.07
N GLN A 113 -0.14 -5.02 8.15
CA GLN A 113 0.01 -4.47 9.50
C GLN A 113 1.18 -3.50 9.65
N TYR A 114 2.40 -3.91 9.24
CA TYR A 114 3.62 -3.17 9.57
C TYR A 114 4.10 -2.25 8.45
N ILE A 115 3.80 -2.57 7.19
CA ILE A 115 4.24 -1.78 6.04
C ILE A 115 3.13 -0.84 5.59
N LYS A 116 1.99 -1.37 5.12
CA LYS A 116 0.96 -0.53 4.48
C LYS A 116 0.18 0.34 5.48
N PHE A 117 -0.20 -0.22 6.62
CA PHE A 117 -0.91 0.52 7.69
C PHE A 117 -0.01 0.89 8.87
N GLY A 118 1.29 0.58 8.77
CA GLY A 118 2.33 0.99 9.72
C GLY A 118 3.24 2.06 9.11
N ALA A 119 4.31 1.64 8.45
CA ALA A 119 5.34 2.53 7.92
C ALA A 119 4.80 3.56 6.90
N LEU A 120 3.96 3.12 5.95
CA LEU A 120 3.35 4.01 4.97
C LEU A 120 2.38 5.00 5.63
N LEU A 121 1.60 4.58 6.63
CA LEU A 121 0.72 5.48 7.39
C LEU A 121 1.53 6.58 8.11
N LYS A 122 2.63 6.22 8.77
CA LYS A 122 3.54 7.19 9.39
C LYS A 122 4.10 8.17 8.36
N LYS A 123 4.47 7.66 7.17
CA LYS A 123 4.95 8.51 6.08
C LYS A 123 3.85 9.44 5.56
N ALA A 124 2.62 8.94 5.42
CA ALA A 124 1.49 9.75 4.99
C ALA A 124 1.22 10.91 5.96
N ILE A 125 1.27 10.66 7.27
CA ILE A 125 1.19 11.70 8.30
C ILE A 125 2.31 12.75 8.12
N SER A 126 3.55 12.33 7.85
CA SER A 126 4.66 13.27 7.60
C SER A 126 4.50 14.12 6.34
N LEU A 127 3.63 13.70 5.42
CA LEU A 127 3.28 14.44 4.21
C LEU A 127 1.98 15.26 4.39
N ASP A 128 1.52 15.45 5.63
CA ASP A 128 0.24 16.09 5.98
C ASP A 128 -0.98 15.43 5.30
N ALA A 129 -0.91 14.14 4.97
CA ALA A 129 -2.04 13.43 4.40
C ALA A 129 -3.00 12.99 5.51
N ARG A 130 -4.30 13.25 5.30
CA ARG A 130 -5.36 12.82 6.21
C ARG A 130 -5.71 11.34 6.05
N PHE A 131 -5.52 10.82 4.84
CA PHE A 131 -5.97 9.49 4.46
C PHE A 131 -4.85 8.69 3.79
N VAL A 132 -4.92 7.37 3.96
CA VAL A 132 -4.17 6.41 3.17
C VAL A 132 -5.16 5.56 2.39
N ALA A 133 -4.89 5.37 1.11
CA ALA A 133 -5.64 4.51 0.22
C ALA A 133 -4.74 3.42 -0.38
N SER A 134 -5.36 2.32 -0.77
CA SER A 134 -4.70 1.20 -1.45
C SER A 134 -5.68 0.54 -2.40
N GLY A 135 -5.17 -0.21 -3.37
CA GLY A 135 -6.00 -0.99 -4.29
C GLY A 135 -6.61 -2.26 -3.69
N HIS A 136 -6.76 -2.37 -2.36
CA HIS A 136 -7.40 -3.56 -1.80
C HIS A 136 -8.88 -3.58 -2.11
N TYR A 137 -9.37 -4.74 -2.56
CA TYR A 137 -10.80 -4.95 -2.79
C TYR A 137 -11.52 -5.30 -1.48
N ALA A 138 -11.73 -4.28 -0.66
CA ALA A 138 -12.48 -4.31 0.59
C ALA A 138 -13.16 -2.94 0.80
N ARG A 139 -14.02 -2.84 1.80
CA ARG A 139 -14.77 -1.60 2.05
C ARG A 139 -14.66 -1.18 3.51
N ILE A 140 -14.81 0.12 3.75
CA ILE A 140 -14.96 0.70 5.08
C ILE A 140 -16.35 1.34 5.19
N GLU A 141 -16.97 1.20 6.36
CA GLU A 141 -18.28 1.79 6.66
C GLU A 141 -18.23 2.44 8.03
N PHE A 142 -18.68 3.70 8.15
CA PHE A 142 -18.80 4.33 9.45
C PHE A 142 -20.11 3.91 10.12
N ASP A 143 -20.01 3.13 11.19
CA ASP A 143 -21.15 2.75 12.02
C ASP A 143 -21.45 3.89 13.00
N LYS A 144 -22.57 4.60 12.76
CA LYS A 144 -23.02 5.72 13.60
C LYS A 144 -23.36 5.30 15.03
N THR A 145 -23.90 4.10 15.21
CA THR A 145 -24.30 3.57 16.52
C THR A 145 -23.06 3.25 17.36
N ARG A 146 -22.07 2.57 16.77
CA ARG A 146 -20.81 2.21 17.44
C ARG A 146 -19.75 3.32 17.39
N ARG A 147 -20.03 4.41 16.68
CA ARG A 147 -19.12 5.55 16.43
C ARG A 147 -17.73 5.12 15.96
N ARG A 148 -17.64 4.12 15.08
CA ARG A 148 -16.38 3.59 14.57
C ARG A 148 -16.47 3.15 13.12
N TYR A 149 -15.33 3.12 12.44
CA TYR A 149 -15.24 2.47 11.13
C TYR A 149 -15.24 0.96 11.27
N LEU A 150 -15.93 0.28 10.36
CA LEU A 150 -15.99 -1.17 10.22
C LEU A 150 -15.31 -1.58 8.92
N LEU A 151 -14.48 -2.62 8.98
CA LEU A 151 -14.02 -3.33 7.79
C LEU A 151 -15.16 -4.21 7.26
N LYS A 152 -15.45 -4.10 5.97
CA LYS A 152 -16.48 -4.86 5.26
C LYS A 152 -15.86 -5.57 4.07
N LYS A 153 -16.49 -6.69 3.68
CA LYS A 153 -16.12 -7.41 2.46
C LYS A 153 -16.40 -6.56 1.22
N GLY A 154 -15.61 -6.79 0.17
CA GLY A 154 -15.89 -6.34 -1.19
C GLY A 154 -17.28 -6.83 -1.67
N TYR A 155 -17.83 -6.17 -2.70
CA TYR A 155 -19.13 -6.57 -3.25
C TYR A 155 -19.06 -7.94 -3.90
N ASP A 156 -18.04 -8.19 -4.73
CA ASP A 156 -17.73 -9.52 -5.24
C ASP A 156 -16.94 -10.32 -4.20
N LEU A 157 -17.61 -11.30 -3.59
CA LEU A 157 -17.01 -12.18 -2.58
C LEU A 157 -15.88 -13.05 -3.11
N LYS A 158 -15.81 -13.32 -4.42
CA LYS A 158 -14.72 -14.10 -5.04
C LYS A 158 -13.44 -13.28 -5.19
N LYS A 159 -13.54 -11.95 -5.10
CA LYS A 159 -12.42 -11.00 -5.20
C LYS A 159 -12.11 -10.30 -3.88
N ASP A 160 -12.90 -10.56 -2.83
CA ASP A 160 -12.73 -9.94 -1.52
C ASP A 160 -11.33 -10.15 -0.95
N GLN A 161 -10.74 -9.06 -0.46
CA GLN A 161 -9.42 -9.06 0.18
C GLN A 161 -9.49 -8.68 1.67
N SER A 162 -10.68 -8.61 2.27
CA SER A 162 -10.84 -8.30 3.70
C SER A 162 -10.09 -9.28 4.62
N TYR A 163 -9.90 -10.53 4.17
CA TYR A 163 -9.14 -11.56 4.90
C TYR A 163 -7.71 -11.13 5.25
N VAL A 164 -7.02 -10.37 4.40
CA VAL A 164 -5.64 -9.94 4.68
C VAL A 164 -5.57 -8.63 5.48
N LEU A 165 -6.72 -8.13 5.96
CA LEU A 165 -6.88 -6.81 6.58
C LEU A 165 -7.46 -6.88 8.00
N TYR A 166 -7.48 -8.05 8.66
CA TYR A 166 -8.13 -8.22 9.97
C TYR A 166 -7.42 -7.56 11.17
N MET A 167 -6.32 -6.85 10.91
CA MET A 167 -5.31 -6.41 11.90
C MET A 167 -5.87 -5.43 12.93
#